data_AF-A0A0H4C3A3-F1
#
_entry.id   AF-A0A0H4C3A3-F1
#
_cell.length_a   1.000
_cell.length_b   1.000
_cell.length_c   1.000
_cell.angle_alpha   90.00
_cell.angle_beta   90.00
_cell.angle_gamma   90.00
#
_symmetry.space_group_name_H-M   'P 1'
#
loop_
_entity.id
_entity.type
_entity.pdbx_description
1 polymer ?
#
loop_
_entity_poly.entity_id
_entity_poly.type
_entity_poly.pdbx_seq_one_letter_code
_entity_poly.pdbx_strand_id
1 'polypeptide(L)'
;MSNRCTAKARKGVITLTLVVGFAVSVAGCGGGGDDAKKPEASASVSEGGGSNPSTQEGESTAPLAELKGADGLLLQVTSAQRDSGGFITVSGNLKNDGAKSIVVPPQMSGDETEIVKHGLSLGGATLVDPKGKKRYYVLRDTEGRPLTTTGLGTLQGGQSLPVFMQFPTPPADATEVTLQLPTFASAPLQISG
;
A
#
# COMPACT_ATOMS: atom_id res chain seq x y z
N MET A 1 61.78 -2.22 0.57
CA MET A 1 62.56 -2.29 1.83
C MET A 1 61.62 -2.74 2.93
N SER A 2 61.94 -3.87 3.55
CA SER A 2 61.18 -4.53 4.61
C SER A 2 61.15 -3.68 5.87
N ASN A 3 59.97 -3.47 6.46
CA ASN A 3 59.84 -3.07 7.86
C ASN A 3 58.74 -3.92 8.50
N ARG A 4 59.16 -4.81 9.40
CA ARG A 4 58.30 -5.56 10.32
C ARG A 4 58.10 -4.68 11.55
N CYS A 5 56.87 -4.53 12.02
CA CYS A 5 56.57 -4.03 13.37
C CYS A 5 55.51 -4.92 14.03
N THR A 6 55.97 -5.67 15.03
CA THR A 6 55.21 -6.41 16.04
C THR A 6 54.75 -5.49 17.17
N ALA A 7 53.51 -5.68 17.65
CA ALA A 7 52.94 -5.41 18.99
C ALA A 7 51.44 -5.04 18.82
N LYS A 8 50.47 -5.36 19.68
CA LYS A 8 50.40 -5.99 21.00
C LYS A 8 48.92 -6.36 21.19
N ALA A 9 48.64 -7.54 21.74
CA ALA A 9 47.29 -7.94 22.14
C ALA A 9 46.76 -7.08 23.30
N ARG A 10 45.45 -6.75 23.28
CA ARG A 10 44.65 -6.58 24.51
C ARG A 10 43.25 -7.15 24.31
N LYS A 11 42.91 -8.09 25.19
CA LYS A 11 41.60 -8.67 25.44
C LYS A 11 40.67 -7.62 26.05
N GLY A 12 39.37 -7.73 25.77
CA GLY A 12 38.32 -7.03 26.51
C GLY A 12 36.94 -7.54 26.13
N VAL A 13 36.46 -8.57 26.83
CA VAL A 13 35.06 -9.05 26.84
C VAL A 13 34.34 -8.29 27.95
N ILE A 14 33.20 -7.66 27.67
CA ILE A 14 32.21 -7.29 28.69
C ILE A 14 30.80 -7.50 28.12
N THR A 15 30.16 -8.57 28.59
CA THR A 15 28.73 -8.84 28.52
C THR A 15 28.05 -8.13 29.69
N LEU A 16 26.93 -7.45 29.47
CA LEU A 16 26.06 -7.00 30.57
C LEU A 16 24.59 -7.24 30.19
N THR A 17 24.00 -8.26 30.81
CA THR A 17 22.56 -8.53 30.86
C THR A 17 21.96 -7.77 32.04
N LEU A 18 20.84 -7.08 31.82
CA LEU A 18 20.00 -6.52 32.88
C LEU A 18 18.55 -6.96 32.68
N VAL A 19 18.13 -7.88 33.56
CA VAL A 19 16.75 -8.32 33.75
C VAL A 19 16.14 -7.43 34.84
N VAL A 20 14.98 -6.84 34.59
CA VAL A 20 14.12 -6.29 35.63
C VAL A 20 12.69 -6.74 35.34
N GLY A 21 12.16 -7.60 36.20
CA GLY A 21 10.74 -7.93 36.26
C GLY A 21 10.02 -7.03 37.27
N PHE A 22 8.71 -6.87 37.11
CA PHE A 22 7.82 -6.34 38.15
C PHE A 22 6.42 -6.96 38.03
N ALA A 23 5.73 -6.98 39.16
CA ALA A 23 4.83 -8.02 39.62
C ALA A 23 3.34 -7.88 39.23
N VAL A 24 2.64 -8.98 39.51
CA VAL A 24 1.19 -9.27 39.46
C VAL A 24 0.34 -8.28 40.26
N SER A 25 -0.88 -8.02 39.78
CA SER A 25 -2.02 -7.67 40.62
C SER A 25 -3.29 -8.42 40.19
N VAL A 26 -3.99 -8.94 41.19
CA VAL A 26 -5.23 -9.72 41.16
C VAL A 26 -6.39 -8.88 41.70
N ALA A 27 -7.59 -9.09 41.13
CA ALA A 27 -8.96 -8.83 41.65
C ALA A 27 -9.82 -8.56 40.40
N GLY A 28 -10.91 -9.25 40.06
CA GLY A 28 -12.12 -9.68 40.80
C GLY A 28 -13.28 -9.22 39.86
N CYS A 29 -14.37 -9.91 39.55
CA CYS A 29 -15.43 -10.54 40.33
C CYS A 29 -16.50 -10.91 39.26
N GLY A 30 -16.93 -12.17 39.07
CA GLY A 30 -18.17 -12.73 39.62
C GLY A 30 -19.20 -13.00 38.51
N GLY A 31 -19.52 -14.27 38.19
CA GLY A 31 -20.83 -14.93 38.46
C GLY A 31 -21.73 -14.87 37.20
N GLY A 32 -22.31 -15.92 36.61
CA GLY A 32 -22.77 -17.21 37.11
C GLY A 32 -24.31 -17.17 37.28
N GLY A 33 -25.09 -17.83 36.40
CA GLY A 33 -26.47 -18.23 36.69
C GLY A 33 -27.56 -17.88 35.66
N ASP A 34 -28.16 -18.92 35.11
CA ASP A 34 -29.33 -19.00 34.23
C ASP A 34 -30.68 -18.48 34.79
N ASP A 35 -31.62 -18.37 33.84
CA ASP A 35 -33.08 -18.53 33.93
C ASP A 35 -34.02 -17.34 34.21
N ALA A 36 -34.74 -17.03 33.13
CA ALA A 36 -36.19 -16.87 33.04
C ALA A 36 -36.89 -15.81 33.89
N LYS A 37 -37.21 -14.67 33.25
CA LYS A 37 -38.58 -14.14 33.31
C LYS A 37 -38.90 -13.20 32.15
N LYS A 38 -39.69 -13.71 31.20
CA LYS A 38 -40.54 -12.93 30.31
C LYS A 38 -41.69 -12.33 31.14
N PRO A 39 -42.11 -11.10 30.83
CA PRO A 39 -43.46 -10.96 30.28
C PRO A 39 -43.47 -10.08 29.02
N GLU A 40 -44.17 -10.56 28.01
CA GLU A 40 -44.80 -9.73 26.98
C GLU A 40 -45.92 -8.93 27.64
N ALA A 41 -45.99 -7.62 27.38
CA ALA A 41 -47.03 -7.08 26.50
C ALA A 41 -46.98 -5.54 26.49
N SER A 42 -46.96 -5.01 25.26
CA SER A 42 -47.57 -3.77 24.79
C SER A 42 -47.18 -2.45 25.46
N ALA A 43 -46.36 -1.68 24.75
CA ALA A 43 -46.52 -0.23 24.67
C ALA A 43 -46.00 0.30 23.32
N SER A 44 -46.96 0.69 22.48
CA SER A 44 -47.00 1.93 21.72
C SER A 44 -45.76 2.36 20.93
N VAL A 45 -45.92 2.28 19.60
CA VAL A 45 -45.17 3.05 18.61
C VAL A 45 -45.14 4.52 19.03
N SER A 46 -43.93 5.05 19.24
CA SER A 46 -43.66 6.49 19.26
C SER A 46 -42.59 6.74 18.20
N GLU A 47 -43.00 7.40 17.12
CA GLU A 47 -42.12 7.94 16.12
C GLU A 47 -41.19 8.97 16.79
N GLY A 48 -39.88 8.78 16.65
CA GLY A 48 -38.91 9.70 17.22
C GLY A 48 -37.47 9.21 17.10
N GLY A 49 -36.82 9.60 16.00
CA GLY A 49 -35.40 9.96 16.03
C GLY A 49 -34.37 8.83 15.83
N GLY A 50 -33.71 8.90 14.67
CA GLY A 50 -32.26 8.70 14.60
C GLY A 50 -31.77 7.27 14.53
N SER A 51 -31.52 6.80 13.31
CA SER A 51 -30.18 6.32 12.92
C SER A 51 -30.23 6.06 11.42
N ASN A 52 -29.82 7.06 10.63
CA ASN A 52 -29.48 6.79 9.24
C ASN A 52 -28.22 5.90 9.31
N PRO A 53 -28.24 4.63 8.88
CA PRO A 53 -26.99 3.94 8.65
C PRO A 53 -26.35 4.73 7.52
N SER A 54 -25.26 5.46 7.82
CA SER A 54 -24.35 5.89 6.77
C SER A 54 -23.77 4.60 6.20
N THR A 55 -24.49 4.03 5.23
CA THR A 55 -23.84 3.31 4.15
C THR A 55 -22.82 4.28 3.62
N GLN A 56 -21.57 4.08 4.01
CA GLN A 56 -20.45 4.44 3.16
C GLN A 56 -20.67 3.63 1.89
N GLU A 57 -21.54 4.17 1.03
CA GLU A 57 -21.63 3.82 -0.36
C GLU A 57 -20.20 3.96 -0.84
N GLY A 58 -19.53 2.83 -1.02
CA GLY A 58 -18.36 2.78 -1.86
C GLY A 58 -18.85 3.30 -3.19
N GLU A 59 -18.67 4.60 -3.41
CA GLU A 59 -18.89 5.26 -4.67
C GLU A 59 -18.21 4.36 -5.68
N SER A 60 -19.01 3.64 -6.44
CA SER A 60 -18.51 2.85 -7.56
C SER A 60 -18.22 3.85 -8.66
N THR A 61 -17.25 4.72 -8.39
CA THR A 61 -16.65 5.63 -9.36
C THR A 61 -16.00 4.74 -10.41
N ALA A 62 -16.45 4.88 -11.65
CA ALA A 62 -15.81 4.21 -12.77
C ALA A 62 -14.29 4.49 -12.74
N PRO A 63 -13.45 3.49 -13.02
CA PRO A 63 -12.00 3.68 -12.96
C PRO A 63 -11.59 4.83 -13.89
N LEU A 64 -10.70 5.70 -13.40
CA LEU A 64 -10.15 6.83 -14.15
C LEU A 64 -9.38 6.35 -15.38
N ALA A 65 -8.71 5.20 -15.27
CA ALA A 65 -8.07 4.53 -16.38
C ALA A 65 -7.92 3.04 -16.10
N GLU A 66 -7.75 2.27 -17.17
CA GLU A 66 -7.43 0.86 -17.10
C GLU A 66 -6.18 0.55 -17.94
N LEU A 67 -5.22 -0.12 -17.33
CA LEU A 67 -4.00 -0.56 -17.99
C LEU A 67 -4.06 -2.09 -18.10
N LYS A 68 -4.01 -2.61 -19.33
CA LYS A 68 -3.98 -4.04 -19.60
C LYS A 68 -2.54 -4.55 -19.56
N GLY A 69 -2.30 -5.54 -18.71
CA GLY A 69 -1.03 -6.21 -18.52
C GLY A 69 -0.92 -7.55 -19.24
N ALA A 70 0.25 -8.18 -19.12
CA ALA A 70 0.46 -9.53 -19.59
C ALA A 70 -0.45 -10.55 -18.87
N ASP A 71 -0.74 -11.65 -19.56
CA ASP A 71 -1.42 -12.84 -19.03
C ASP A 71 -2.80 -12.62 -18.39
N GLY A 72 -3.45 -11.48 -18.63
CA GLY A 72 -4.76 -11.15 -18.06
C GLY A 72 -4.69 -10.32 -16.77
N LEU A 73 -3.52 -9.77 -16.43
CA LEU A 73 -3.42 -8.74 -15.41
C LEU A 73 -4.06 -7.44 -15.88
N LEU A 74 -4.75 -6.77 -14.97
CA LEU A 74 -5.42 -5.50 -15.21
C LEU A 74 -5.15 -4.58 -14.04
N LEU A 75 -4.68 -3.36 -14.31
CA LEU A 75 -4.56 -2.31 -13.31
C LEU A 75 -5.67 -1.29 -13.55
N GLN A 76 -6.61 -1.20 -12.62
CA GLN A 76 -7.71 -0.24 -12.64
C GLN A 76 -7.36 0.92 -11.72
N VAL A 77 -7.09 2.09 -12.28
CA VAL A 77 -6.76 3.29 -11.50
C VAL A 77 -8.05 3.95 -11.05
N THR A 78 -8.20 4.18 -9.75
CA THR A 78 -9.39 4.77 -9.15
C THR A 78 -9.18 6.24 -8.77
N SER A 79 -7.95 6.64 -8.46
CA SER A 79 -7.62 8.04 -8.13
C SER A 79 -6.18 8.40 -8.49
N ALA A 80 -5.97 9.68 -8.79
CA ALA A 80 -4.65 10.30 -8.96
C ALA A 80 -4.70 11.70 -8.37
N GLN A 81 -4.32 11.82 -7.08
CA GLN A 81 -4.54 13.03 -6.29
C GLN A 81 -3.22 13.66 -5.85
N ARG A 82 -3.07 14.98 -6.04
CA ARG A 82 -1.98 15.74 -5.43
C ARG A 82 -2.18 15.82 -3.93
N ASP A 83 -1.09 15.65 -3.20
CA ASP A 83 -1.01 15.86 -1.78
C ASP A 83 -0.29 17.17 -1.47
N SER A 84 -0.70 17.81 -0.37
CA SER A 84 -0.05 19.00 0.19
C SER A 84 1.44 18.83 0.50
N GLY A 85 1.91 17.59 0.67
CA GLY A 85 3.31 17.23 0.91
C GLY A 85 4.19 17.24 -0.34
N GLY A 86 3.68 17.63 -1.51
CA GLY A 86 4.49 17.78 -2.73
C GLY A 86 4.67 16.48 -3.53
N PHE A 87 3.77 15.52 -3.35
CA PHE A 87 3.70 14.28 -4.12
C PHE A 87 2.28 14.04 -4.64
N ILE A 88 2.16 13.18 -5.67
CA ILE A 88 0.90 12.67 -6.16
C ILE A 88 0.78 11.21 -5.76
N THR A 89 -0.39 10.82 -5.23
CA THR A 89 -0.72 9.41 -4.97
C THR A 89 -1.67 8.90 -6.03
N VAL A 90 -1.24 7.86 -6.75
CA VAL A 90 -2.07 7.11 -7.69
C VAL A 90 -2.54 5.84 -6.98
N SER A 91 -3.85 5.69 -6.83
CA SER A 91 -4.46 4.51 -6.20
C SER A 91 -5.28 3.72 -7.22
N GLY A 92 -5.37 2.42 -7.01
CA GLY A 92 -6.12 1.55 -7.90
C GLY A 92 -6.22 0.13 -7.38
N ASN A 93 -6.60 -0.78 -8.28
CA ASN A 93 -6.69 -2.20 -8.02
C ASN A 93 -5.90 -2.97 -9.08
N LEU A 94 -4.98 -3.83 -8.64
CA LEU A 94 -4.31 -4.82 -9.49
C LEU A 94 -5.13 -6.11 -9.46
N LYS A 95 -5.71 -6.46 -10.60
CA LYS A 95 -6.63 -7.58 -10.77
C LYS A 95 -6.03 -8.64 -11.69
N ASN A 96 -6.28 -9.90 -11.37
CA ASN A 96 -6.16 -11.01 -12.31
C ASN A 96 -7.54 -11.32 -12.90
N ASP A 97 -7.76 -10.95 -14.16
CA ASP A 97 -9.06 -11.16 -14.85
C ASP A 97 -9.23 -12.58 -15.40
N GLY A 98 -8.18 -13.41 -15.31
CA GLY A 98 -8.21 -14.81 -15.73
C GLY A 98 -8.71 -15.76 -14.65
N ALA A 99 -8.94 -17.03 -15.04
CA ALA A 99 -9.35 -18.09 -14.12
C ALA A 99 -8.17 -18.80 -13.41
N LYS A 100 -6.94 -18.65 -13.93
CA LYS A 100 -5.73 -19.28 -13.38
C LYS A 100 -4.99 -18.31 -12.47
N SER A 101 -4.24 -18.84 -11.52
CA SER A 101 -3.33 -18.02 -10.72
C SER A 101 -2.19 -17.49 -11.58
N ILE A 102 -1.81 -16.23 -11.38
CA ILE A 102 -0.73 -15.53 -12.08
C ILE A 102 0.30 -15.08 -11.05
N VAL A 103 1.58 -15.32 -11.33
CA VAL A 103 2.68 -14.70 -10.57
C VAL A 103 2.89 -13.30 -11.11
N VAL A 104 2.85 -12.29 -10.23
CA VAL A 104 3.12 -10.89 -10.59
C VAL A 104 4.52 -10.80 -11.25
N PRO A 105 4.62 -10.36 -12.52
CA PRO A 105 5.89 -10.18 -13.22
C PRO A 105 6.90 -9.34 -12.41
N PRO A 106 8.14 -9.82 -12.20
CA PRO A 106 9.17 -9.05 -11.49
C PRO A 106 9.51 -7.72 -12.16
N GLN A 107 9.32 -7.64 -13.48
CA GLN A 107 9.56 -6.45 -14.28
C GLN A 107 8.72 -5.25 -13.82
N MET A 108 7.57 -5.46 -13.15
CA MET A 108 6.80 -4.35 -12.56
C MET A 108 7.59 -3.52 -11.55
N SER A 109 8.60 -4.13 -10.91
CA SER A 109 9.50 -3.44 -10.00
C SER A 109 10.51 -2.54 -10.73
N GLY A 110 10.66 -2.70 -12.05
CA GLY A 110 11.72 -2.07 -12.84
C GLY A 110 13.09 -2.72 -12.61
N ASP A 111 14.13 -2.09 -13.16
CA ASP A 111 15.50 -2.63 -13.16
C ASP A 111 16.42 -1.91 -12.16
N GLU A 112 15.88 -0.98 -11.36
CA GLU A 112 16.68 -0.25 -10.38
C GLU A 112 17.02 -1.16 -9.19
N THR A 113 18.32 -1.38 -8.95
CA THR A 113 18.82 -2.29 -7.90
C THR A 113 18.27 -1.96 -6.51
N GLU A 114 18.15 -0.67 -6.18
CA GLU A 114 17.65 -0.21 -4.89
C GLU A 114 16.16 -0.50 -4.69
N ILE A 115 15.38 -0.62 -5.76
CA ILE A 115 13.96 -0.99 -5.69
C ILE A 115 13.85 -2.51 -5.59
N VAL A 116 14.54 -3.24 -6.46
CA VAL A 116 14.45 -4.71 -6.56
C VAL A 116 14.90 -5.41 -5.27
N LYS A 117 15.89 -4.85 -4.54
CA LYS A 117 16.35 -5.41 -3.25
C LYS A 117 15.25 -5.44 -2.17
N HIS A 118 14.21 -4.62 -2.32
CA HIS A 118 13.09 -4.51 -1.38
C HIS A 118 11.88 -5.37 -1.79
N GLY A 119 12.06 -6.26 -2.78
CA GLY A 119 11.07 -7.24 -3.21
C GLY A 119 10.15 -6.76 -4.32
N LEU A 120 9.20 -7.63 -4.67
CA LEU A 120 8.26 -7.37 -5.76
C LEU A 120 7.32 -6.21 -5.41
N SER A 121 7.32 -5.21 -6.28
CA SER A 121 6.60 -3.95 -6.09
C SER A 121 6.15 -3.36 -7.42
N LEU A 122 5.46 -2.22 -7.37
CA LEU A 122 5.18 -1.40 -8.57
C LEU A 122 6.21 -0.26 -8.74
N GLY A 123 7.44 -0.44 -8.25
CA GLY A 123 8.47 0.62 -8.29
C GLY A 123 8.92 1.01 -9.69
N GLY A 124 8.68 0.17 -10.70
CA GLY A 124 8.97 0.46 -12.10
C GLY A 124 7.94 1.38 -12.78
N ALA A 125 6.86 1.73 -12.07
CA ALA A 125 5.86 2.65 -12.61
C ALA A 125 6.45 4.05 -12.83
N THR A 126 5.95 4.75 -13.84
CA THR A 126 6.34 6.14 -14.14
C THR A 126 5.14 6.95 -14.60
N LEU A 127 5.15 8.24 -14.28
CA LEU A 127 4.24 9.23 -14.86
C LEU A 127 5.00 10.04 -15.91
N VAL A 128 4.44 10.18 -17.10
CA VAL A 128 5.00 11.01 -18.17
C VAL A 128 4.11 12.23 -18.37
N ASP A 129 4.68 13.41 -18.17
CA ASP A 129 4.07 14.68 -18.55
C ASP A 129 4.54 15.05 -19.97
N PRO A 130 3.68 14.91 -20.98
CA PRO A 130 4.04 15.20 -22.36
C PRO A 130 4.26 16.70 -22.61
N LYS A 131 3.58 17.57 -21.86
CA LYS A 131 3.69 19.03 -22.02
C LYS A 131 4.99 19.53 -21.43
N GLY A 132 5.29 19.11 -20.20
CA GLY A 132 6.54 19.43 -19.51
C GLY A 132 7.75 18.64 -20.03
N LYS A 133 7.53 17.61 -20.86
CA LYS A 133 8.56 16.69 -21.38
C LYS A 133 9.36 16.03 -20.25
N LYS A 134 8.69 15.69 -19.16
CA LYS A 134 9.28 15.08 -17.97
C LYS A 134 8.70 13.72 -17.69
N ARG A 135 9.54 12.82 -17.20
CA ARG A 135 9.16 11.53 -16.64
C ARG A 135 9.43 11.56 -15.13
N TYR A 136 8.45 11.18 -14.35
CA TYR A 136 8.50 11.07 -12.89
C TYR A 136 8.50 9.59 -12.52
N TYR A 137 9.40 9.21 -11.64
CA TYR A 137 9.54 7.85 -11.13
C TYR A 137 8.91 7.75 -9.74
N VAL A 138 8.58 6.53 -9.31
CA VAL A 138 8.07 6.28 -7.95
C VAL A 138 9.07 6.83 -6.92
N LEU A 139 8.55 7.52 -5.90
CA LEU A 139 9.34 8.06 -4.80
C LEU A 139 9.97 6.94 -3.97
N ARG A 140 11.01 7.29 -3.22
CA ARG A 140 11.69 6.36 -2.32
C ARG A 140 11.83 6.97 -0.94
N ASP A 141 11.82 6.12 0.08
CA ASP A 141 12.21 6.51 1.42
C ASP A 141 13.75 6.61 1.57
N THR A 142 14.20 6.93 2.78
CA THR A 142 15.62 7.08 3.12
C THR A 142 16.40 5.76 3.08
N GLU A 143 15.72 4.61 3.08
CA GLU A 143 16.31 3.27 2.97
C GLU A 143 16.30 2.73 1.51
N GLY A 144 15.76 3.54 0.58
CA GLY A 144 15.62 3.21 -0.82
C GLY A 144 14.37 2.38 -1.16
N ARG A 145 13.45 2.16 -0.22
CA ARG A 145 12.20 1.42 -0.49
C ARG A 145 11.28 2.27 -1.37
N PRO A 146 10.69 1.69 -2.42
CA PRO A 146 9.74 2.43 -3.25
C PRO A 146 8.47 2.74 -2.44
N LEU A 147 7.96 3.97 -2.56
CA LEU A 147 6.71 4.40 -1.94
C LEU A 147 5.52 3.93 -2.79
N THR A 148 5.27 2.62 -2.71
CA THR A 148 4.26 1.90 -3.49
C THR A 148 3.86 0.63 -2.78
N THR A 149 2.84 -0.08 -3.28
CA THR A 149 2.53 -1.43 -2.81
C THR A 149 3.70 -2.38 -3.10
N THR A 150 4.17 -3.04 -2.05
CA THR A 150 5.26 -4.02 -2.05
C THR A 150 4.77 -5.39 -1.59
N GLY A 151 5.63 -6.41 -1.66
CA GLY A 151 5.29 -7.77 -1.25
C GLY A 151 4.29 -8.43 -2.20
N LEU A 152 4.23 -7.97 -3.45
CA LEU A 152 3.40 -8.59 -4.47
C LEU A 152 3.88 -10.02 -4.72
N GLY A 153 2.95 -10.95 -4.95
CA GLY A 153 3.27 -12.37 -5.11
C GLY A 153 2.43 -13.02 -6.19
N THR A 154 1.65 -14.02 -5.80
CA THR A 154 0.72 -14.69 -6.71
C THR A 154 -0.68 -14.13 -6.52
N LEU A 155 -1.33 -13.76 -7.63
CA LEU A 155 -2.73 -13.39 -7.68
C LEU A 155 -3.56 -14.58 -8.19
N GLN A 156 -4.51 -15.05 -7.38
CA GLN A 156 -5.46 -16.08 -7.79
C GLN A 156 -6.37 -15.57 -8.93
N GLY A 157 -6.99 -16.49 -9.66
CA GLY A 157 -7.94 -16.12 -10.72
C GLY A 157 -9.11 -15.30 -10.15
N GLY A 158 -9.42 -14.17 -10.77
CA GLY A 158 -10.44 -13.22 -10.30
C GLY A 158 -10.03 -12.37 -9.09
N GLN A 159 -8.86 -12.59 -8.50
CA GLN A 159 -8.41 -11.82 -7.34
C GLN A 159 -8.13 -10.36 -7.73
N SER A 160 -8.53 -9.44 -6.85
CA SER A 160 -8.24 -8.01 -6.94
C SER A 160 -7.53 -7.56 -5.67
N LEU A 161 -6.42 -6.83 -5.83
CA LEU A 161 -5.61 -6.30 -4.74
C LEU A 161 -5.57 -4.77 -4.83
N PRO A 162 -6.00 -4.02 -3.79
CA PRO A 162 -5.80 -2.58 -3.76
C PRO A 162 -4.30 -2.26 -3.77
N VAL A 163 -3.92 -1.32 -4.63
CA VAL A 163 -2.54 -0.88 -4.79
C VAL A 163 -2.44 0.64 -4.82
N PHE A 164 -1.28 1.16 -4.46
CA PHE A 164 -0.95 2.58 -4.56
C PHE A 164 0.48 2.78 -5.05
N MET A 165 0.76 3.94 -5.64
CA MET A 165 2.08 4.40 -6.07
C MET A 165 2.19 5.90 -5.81
N GLN A 166 3.31 6.36 -5.25
CA GLN A 166 3.56 7.79 -5.02
C GLN A 166 4.66 8.32 -5.94
N PHE A 167 4.43 9.47 -6.55
CA PHE A 167 5.37 10.14 -7.46
C PHE A 167 5.61 11.58 -7.02
N PRO A 168 6.74 12.21 -7.42
CA PRO A 168 6.88 13.66 -7.31
C PRO A 168 5.72 14.37 -8.02
N THR A 169 5.23 15.47 -7.44
CA THR A 169 4.13 16.25 -8.03
C THR A 169 4.57 16.91 -9.35
N PRO A 170 3.90 16.63 -10.48
CA PRO A 170 4.06 17.42 -11.70
C PRO A 170 3.64 18.88 -11.46
N PRO A 171 4.07 19.84 -12.32
CA PRO A 171 3.63 21.23 -12.26
C PRO A 171 2.12 21.39 -12.05
N ALA A 172 1.71 22.47 -11.37
CA ALA A 172 0.30 22.70 -11.02
C ALA A 172 -0.62 22.83 -12.25
N ASP A 173 -0.08 23.25 -13.39
CA ASP A 173 -0.76 23.36 -14.68
C ASP A 173 -0.84 22.03 -15.46
N ALA A 174 -0.13 20.97 -15.00
CA ALA A 174 -0.18 19.65 -15.61
C ALA A 174 -1.42 18.87 -15.13
N THR A 175 -2.54 18.99 -15.85
CA THR A 175 -3.79 18.28 -15.50
C THR A 175 -3.83 16.83 -15.99
N GLU A 176 -3.01 16.49 -16.99
CA GLU A 176 -3.01 15.18 -17.65
C GLU A 176 -1.58 14.63 -17.71
N VAL A 177 -1.42 13.37 -17.33
CA VAL A 177 -0.17 12.61 -17.42
C VAL A 177 -0.46 11.23 -17.98
N THR A 178 0.56 10.55 -18.50
CA THR A 178 0.45 9.15 -18.91
C THR A 178 1.10 8.25 -17.86
N LEU A 179 0.35 7.31 -17.29
CA LEU A 179 0.90 6.26 -16.44
C LEU A 179 1.48 5.15 -17.32
N GLN A 180 2.71 4.76 -16.99
CA GLN A 180 3.39 3.62 -17.59
C GLN A 180 3.79 2.67 -16.48
N LEU A 181 3.53 1.38 -16.65
CA LEU A 181 3.99 0.31 -15.79
C LEU A 181 4.61 -0.78 -16.67
N PRO A 182 5.79 -1.32 -16.35
CA PRO A 182 6.39 -2.37 -17.15
C PRO A 182 5.44 -3.56 -17.27
N THR A 183 5.39 -4.20 -18.45
CA THR A 183 4.45 -5.28 -18.83
C THR A 183 2.99 -4.87 -19.01
N PHE A 184 2.67 -3.58 -18.89
CA PHE A 184 1.34 -3.03 -19.12
C PHE A 184 1.31 -2.03 -20.29
N ALA A 185 0.16 -1.91 -20.93
CA ALA A 185 -0.14 -0.79 -21.80
C ALA A 185 -0.13 0.53 -21.00
N SER A 186 0.33 1.61 -21.62
CA SER A 186 0.25 2.94 -21.01
C SER A 186 -1.18 3.50 -21.09
N ALA A 187 -1.59 4.29 -20.12
CA ALA A 187 -2.90 4.96 -20.14
C ALA A 187 -2.79 6.42 -19.66
N PRO A 188 -3.54 7.35 -20.30
CA PRO A 188 -3.66 8.71 -19.79
C PRO A 188 -4.42 8.72 -18.47
N LEU A 189 -4.05 9.64 -17.57
CA LEU A 189 -4.64 9.87 -16.27
C LEU A 189 -4.84 11.36 -16.08
N GLN A 190 -6.03 11.71 -15.59
CA GLN A 190 -6.30 13.05 -15.09
C GLN A 190 -5.88 13.16 -13.64
N ILE A 191 -5.12 14.20 -13.32
CA ILE A 191 -4.68 14.52 -11.96
C ILE A 191 -5.68 15.52 -11.36
N SER A 192 -6.14 15.24 -10.15
CA SER A 192 -6.91 16.16 -9.34
C SER A 192 -6.13 16.60 -8.09
N GLY A 193 -6.61 17.66 -7.43
CA GLY A 193 -5.92 18.29 -6.30
C GLY A 193 -4.99 19.41 -6.74
#